data_AF-A0A662JVF5-F1
#
_entry.id   AF-A0A662JVF5-F1
#
_cell.length_a   1.000
_cell.length_b   1.000
_cell.length_c   1.000
_cell.angle_alpha   90.00
_cell.angle_beta   90.00
_cell.angle_gamma   90.00
#
_symmetry.space_group_name_H-M   'P 1'
#
loop_
_entity.id
_entity.type
_entity.pdbx_description
1 polymer ?
#
loop_
_entity_poly.entity_id
_entity_poly.type
_entity_poly.pdbx_seq_one_letter_code
_entity_poly.pdbx_strand_id
1 'polypeptide(L)'
;MTKGRVTLVACALLLMLLTVSFSGCLEQTPVNERPVVKIDYPNDGVTVSGIVIFSGTAFDPDGNDSLLTVEVKVDDGKWLEAYGDGNWSFELDTSLYSDGKHEFYTRAFDNVSYSENVELTFFVDNSDKFEDVHRWAVFVATANRLDVKVKLGNGGLVLAEEMASYFINNFGYPANHITILFDDGWVRANNGEGERVVTLQERPERLTGVSYGAATLDTVKSILNSVVETANQYDDSEVFIWLFNHGVGDPENKLTGGKVLEHSEILVWDGVLSDYQLGDILNPLQAKLCLIVDACYSGGFANRVVFNLPTLLNSGLPEKGRIVITGASKFTTGYASTVTGPLFTQLWFNGIKTGQADGFRKGVFEKGRATHLRFFKDGKVSVEEAFYFARYMLTTKEFKDYRSMQPQMNDRYPGNPPVGNRGEMFLGT
;
A
#
# COMPACT_ATOMS: atom_id res chain seq x y z
N MET A 1 56.70 27.24 83.42
CA MET A 1 56.98 26.52 82.15
C MET A 1 55.79 25.61 81.86
N THR A 2 54.77 26.17 81.23
CA THR A 2 53.45 25.54 81.09
C THR A 2 52.80 26.19 79.88
N LYS A 3 52.96 25.59 78.69
CA LYS A 3 52.21 25.87 77.45
C LYS A 3 52.83 25.03 76.33
N GLY A 4 52.11 24.02 75.85
CA GLY A 4 52.59 23.24 74.70
C GLY A 4 51.94 21.87 74.47
N ARG A 5 50.91 21.48 75.26
CA ARG A 5 50.31 20.13 75.14
C ARG A 5 48.78 20.08 75.10
N VAL A 6 48.10 21.19 74.80
CA VAL A 6 46.62 21.24 74.69
C VAL A 6 46.14 21.60 73.29
N THR A 7 47.01 22.04 72.38
CA THR A 7 46.57 22.57 71.07
C THR A 7 46.46 21.52 69.95
N LEU A 8 46.94 20.27 70.13
CA LEU A 8 46.96 19.28 69.04
C LEU A 8 45.84 18.23 69.06
N VAL A 9 45.11 18.06 70.17
CA VAL A 9 44.00 17.10 70.26
C VAL A 9 42.65 17.73 69.90
N ALA A 10 42.51 19.05 70.12
CA ALA A 10 41.29 19.78 69.75
C ALA A 10 41.14 19.96 68.23
N CYS A 11 42.25 20.07 67.47
CA CYS A 11 42.17 20.23 66.00
C CYS A 11 41.82 18.93 65.26
N ALA A 12 42.15 17.75 65.81
CA ALA A 12 41.82 16.47 65.16
C ALA A 12 40.34 16.06 65.36
N LEU A 13 39.76 16.38 66.52
CA LEU A 13 38.33 16.17 66.78
C LEU A 13 37.44 17.22 66.11
N LEU A 14 37.94 18.45 65.90
CA LEU A 14 37.22 19.46 65.12
C LEU A 14 37.29 19.20 63.60
N LEU A 15 38.32 18.50 63.10
CA LEU A 15 38.39 18.06 61.70
C LEU A 15 37.57 16.79 61.42
N MET A 16 37.34 15.91 62.40
CA MET A 16 36.43 14.76 62.24
C MET A 16 34.94 15.10 62.39
N LEU A 17 34.61 16.28 62.93
CA LEU A 17 33.24 16.79 62.98
C LEU A 17 32.87 17.66 61.76
N LEU A 18 33.78 17.80 60.79
CA LEU A 18 33.55 18.47 59.50
C LEU A 18 33.40 17.50 58.32
N THR A 19 33.40 16.18 58.53
CA THR A 19 33.16 15.17 57.48
C THR A 19 31.83 14.43 57.60
N VAL A 20 30.88 14.95 58.38
CA VAL A 20 29.47 14.64 58.18
C VAL A 20 28.79 15.85 57.52
N SER A 21 29.40 16.36 56.46
CA SER A 21 28.59 16.95 55.39
C SER A 21 27.72 15.80 54.93
N PHE A 22 26.42 15.90 55.24
CA PHE A 22 25.38 15.11 54.61
C PHE A 22 25.66 15.09 53.09
N SER A 23 26.34 14.06 52.59
CA SER A 23 26.09 13.52 51.26
C SER A 23 24.81 12.69 51.33
N GLY A 24 23.76 13.28 51.90
CA GLY A 24 22.46 13.12 51.30
C GLY A 24 22.50 14.00 50.07
N CYS A 25 23.08 13.48 48.97
CA CYS A 25 22.43 13.78 47.71
C CYS A 25 21.01 13.27 47.93
N LEU A 26 20.07 14.18 48.19
CA LEU A 26 18.70 13.91 47.80
C LEU A 26 18.83 13.68 46.29
N GLU A 27 18.92 12.43 45.88
CA GLU A 27 18.36 12.06 44.59
C GLU A 27 16.90 12.48 44.70
N GLN A 28 16.61 13.71 44.29
CA GLN A 28 15.27 14.02 43.85
C GLN A 28 15.07 13.07 42.68
N THR A 29 14.35 11.98 42.91
CA THR A 29 13.71 11.26 41.81
C THR A 29 12.99 12.35 41.01
N PRO A 30 13.35 12.56 39.72
CA PRO A 30 12.68 13.56 38.91
C PRO A 30 11.18 13.36 39.03
N VAL A 31 10.45 14.44 39.31
CA VAL A 31 8.99 14.39 39.43
C VAL A 31 8.45 14.19 38.04
N ASN A 32 7.75 13.08 37.81
CA ASN A 32 7.19 12.76 36.51
C ASN A 32 6.17 13.83 36.07
N GLU A 33 6.37 14.42 34.91
CA GLU A 33 5.42 15.25 34.20
C GLU A 33 4.56 14.37 33.29
N ARG A 34 3.27 14.69 33.11
CA ARG A 34 2.40 13.87 32.24
C ARG A 34 2.79 14.09 30.77
N PRO A 35 2.69 13.05 29.92
CA PRO A 35 2.90 13.23 28.50
C PRO A 35 1.78 14.09 27.90
N VAL A 36 2.06 14.68 26.74
CA VAL A 36 1.12 15.48 25.97
C VAL A 36 0.86 14.78 24.65
N VAL A 37 -0.42 14.69 24.26
CA VAL A 37 -0.86 14.13 22.97
C VAL A 37 -1.71 15.15 22.23
N LYS A 38 -1.68 15.09 20.90
CA LYS A 38 -2.49 15.91 20.01
C LYS A 38 -2.96 15.07 18.82
N ILE A 39 -4.17 15.34 18.34
CA ILE A 39 -4.68 14.89 17.04
C ILE A 39 -4.40 15.99 16.01
N ASP A 40 -3.71 15.65 14.93
CA ASP A 40 -3.38 16.55 13.83
C ASP A 40 -4.30 16.34 12.62
N TYR A 41 -4.74 15.09 12.39
CA TYR A 41 -5.70 14.73 11.34
C TYR A 41 -6.61 13.57 11.79
N PRO A 42 -7.89 13.52 11.35
CA PRO A 42 -8.59 14.56 10.61
C PRO A 42 -8.89 15.80 11.46
N ASN A 43 -9.49 16.83 10.85
CA ASN A 43 -9.97 18.00 11.58
C ASN A 43 -11.29 17.69 12.29
N ASP A 44 -11.51 18.33 13.44
CA ASP A 44 -12.76 18.22 14.19
C ASP A 44 -13.99 18.61 13.34
N GLY A 45 -15.05 17.82 13.44
CA GLY A 45 -16.31 17.97 12.73
C GLY A 45 -16.32 17.50 11.28
N VAL A 46 -15.26 16.85 10.79
CA VAL A 46 -15.21 16.36 9.40
C VAL A 46 -16.18 15.21 9.14
N THR A 47 -16.66 15.07 7.91
CA THR A 47 -17.33 13.85 7.41
C THR A 47 -16.33 12.98 6.67
N VAL A 48 -16.28 11.70 7.01
CA VAL A 48 -15.36 10.71 6.46
C VAL A 48 -16.08 9.43 6.01
N SER A 49 -15.44 8.67 5.15
CA SER A 49 -15.93 7.40 4.59
C SER A 49 -14.75 6.53 4.15
N GLY A 50 -14.94 5.22 4.06
CA GLY A 50 -13.88 4.27 3.71
C GLY A 50 -12.81 4.14 4.81
N ILE A 51 -11.54 4.06 4.40
CA ILE A 51 -10.40 3.99 5.31
C ILE A 51 -9.94 5.40 5.68
N VAL A 52 -9.75 5.66 6.98
CA VAL A 52 -9.31 6.95 7.53
C VAL A 52 -8.14 6.74 8.48
N ILE A 53 -7.03 7.40 8.24
CA ILE A 53 -5.85 7.36 9.10
C ILE A 53 -5.90 8.59 10.01
N PHE A 54 -6.26 8.38 11.27
CA PHE A 54 -6.08 9.38 12.32
C PHE A 54 -4.58 9.50 12.60
N SER A 55 -4.06 10.71 12.70
CA SER A 55 -2.64 10.95 12.99
C SER A 55 -2.46 12.12 13.95
N GLY A 56 -1.32 12.12 14.60
CA GLY A 56 -0.99 13.16 15.55
C GLY A 56 0.41 13.05 16.12
N THR A 57 0.65 13.88 17.12
CA THR A 57 1.92 13.98 17.83
C THR A 57 1.74 13.71 19.31
N ALA A 58 2.73 13.09 19.93
CA ALA A 58 2.88 13.03 21.38
C ALA A 58 4.33 13.27 21.78
N PHE A 59 4.52 13.82 22.98
CA PHE A 59 5.84 14.03 23.56
C PHE A 59 5.75 14.00 25.09
N ASP A 60 6.86 13.68 25.72
CA ASP A 60 6.99 13.70 27.17
C ASP A 60 7.91 14.86 27.58
N PRO A 61 7.45 15.78 28.46
CA PRO A 61 8.31 16.83 29.01
C PRO A 61 9.58 16.32 29.70
N ASP A 62 9.56 15.11 30.28
CA ASP A 62 10.71 14.45 30.91
C ASP A 62 11.70 13.86 29.89
N GLY A 63 11.32 13.86 28.61
CA GLY A 63 12.11 13.39 27.47
C GLY A 63 11.46 12.18 26.80
N ASN A 64 11.39 12.18 25.47
CA ASN A 64 10.61 11.19 24.72
C ASN A 64 11.04 9.71 24.87
N ASP A 65 12.19 9.42 25.50
CA ASP A 65 12.57 8.04 25.83
C ASP A 65 11.66 7.42 26.90
N SER A 66 10.91 8.22 27.68
CA SER A 66 9.88 7.73 28.61
C SER A 66 8.53 7.48 27.94
N LEU A 67 8.26 8.13 26.79
CA LEU A 67 7.01 7.96 26.06
C LEU A 67 6.92 6.53 25.53
N LEU A 68 5.95 5.76 26.01
CA LEU A 68 5.85 4.33 25.73
C LEU A 68 4.86 4.04 24.61
N THR A 69 3.67 4.64 24.67
CA THR A 69 2.60 4.33 23.71
C THR A 69 1.57 5.45 23.61
N VAL A 70 0.84 5.45 22.49
CA VAL A 70 -0.39 6.22 22.30
C VAL A 70 -1.53 5.25 22.15
N GLU A 71 -2.60 5.46 22.91
CA GLU A 71 -3.81 4.66 22.85
C GLU A 71 -4.97 5.51 22.30
N VAL A 72 -5.83 4.87 21.52
CA VAL A 72 -7.01 5.50 20.93
C VAL A 72 -8.26 4.66 21.18
N LYS A 73 -9.43 5.29 21.16
CA LYS A 73 -10.72 4.59 21.11
C LYS A 73 -11.73 5.40 20.30
N VAL A 74 -12.69 4.69 19.72
CA VAL A 74 -13.86 5.30 19.08
C VAL A 74 -15.09 5.02 19.94
N ASP A 75 -15.87 6.06 20.21
CA ASP A 75 -17.07 6.07 21.06
C ASP A 75 -16.79 5.40 22.43
N ASP A 76 -17.66 4.46 22.81
CA ASP A 76 -17.56 3.63 24.02
C ASP A 76 -16.75 2.34 23.78
N GLY A 77 -15.98 2.28 22.69
CA GLY A 77 -15.10 1.17 22.35
C GLY A 77 -13.94 0.99 23.33
N LYS A 78 -13.13 -0.04 23.07
CA LYS A 78 -11.91 -0.32 23.85
C LYS A 78 -10.78 0.60 23.42
N TRP A 79 -9.89 0.92 24.36
CA TRP A 79 -8.60 1.49 24.04
C TRP A 79 -7.76 0.48 23.25
N LEU A 80 -7.22 0.94 22.13
CA LEU A 80 -6.34 0.21 21.23
C LEU A 80 -5.04 1.00 21.10
N GLU A 81 -3.93 0.30 20.97
CA GLU A 81 -2.63 0.92 20.72
C GLU A 81 -2.58 1.47 19.29
N ALA A 82 -2.16 2.73 19.16
CA ALA A 82 -1.86 3.36 17.88
C ALA A 82 -0.44 2.95 17.43
N TYR A 83 -0.18 3.06 16.13
CA TYR A 83 1.18 2.88 15.63
C TYR A 83 2.01 4.12 15.98
N GLY A 84 3.17 3.90 16.60
CA GLY A 84 4.13 4.95 16.93
C GLY A 84 3.79 5.67 18.23
N ASP A 85 4.83 6.15 18.90
CA ASP A 85 4.75 6.84 20.19
C ASP A 85 4.77 8.37 20.00
N GLY A 86 5.76 8.91 19.28
CA GLY A 86 5.92 10.35 19.05
C GLY A 86 5.10 10.88 17.87
N ASN A 87 5.26 10.27 16.70
CA ASN A 87 4.40 10.52 15.54
C ASN A 87 3.48 9.31 15.38
N TRP A 88 2.26 9.45 15.87
CA TRP A 88 1.34 8.33 15.98
C TRP A 88 0.32 8.32 14.83
N SER A 89 -0.19 7.13 14.52
CA SER A 89 -1.30 6.95 13.57
C SER A 89 -2.20 5.79 13.95
N PHE A 90 -3.48 5.89 13.60
CA PHE A 90 -4.46 4.83 13.74
C PHE A 90 -5.36 4.76 12.51
N GLU A 91 -5.40 3.59 11.86
CA GLU A 91 -6.28 3.33 10.73
C GLU A 91 -7.67 2.91 11.21
N LEU A 92 -8.70 3.63 10.76
CA LEU A 92 -10.10 3.39 11.04
C LEU A 92 -10.82 2.97 9.75
N ASP A 93 -11.40 1.78 9.76
CA ASP A 93 -12.35 1.35 8.73
C ASP A 93 -13.76 1.81 9.11
N THR A 94 -14.25 2.83 8.43
CA THR A 94 -15.57 3.43 8.72
C THR A 94 -16.73 2.53 8.32
N SER A 95 -16.52 1.49 7.51
CA SER A 95 -17.58 0.52 7.15
C SER A 95 -18.07 -0.30 8.36
N LEU A 96 -17.27 -0.35 9.43
CA LEU A 96 -17.60 -1.01 10.69
C LEU A 96 -18.45 -0.13 11.63
N TYR A 97 -18.77 1.10 11.22
CA TYR A 97 -19.48 2.09 12.00
C TYR A 97 -20.75 2.54 11.28
N SER A 98 -21.79 2.89 12.04
CA SER A 98 -23.03 3.43 11.50
C SER A 98 -22.82 4.84 10.94
N ASP A 99 -23.60 5.24 9.93
CA ASP A 99 -23.61 6.64 9.51
C ASP A 99 -24.10 7.55 10.65
N GLY A 100 -23.46 8.71 10.82
CA GLY A 100 -23.79 9.68 11.86
C GLY A 100 -22.58 10.20 12.65
N LYS A 101 -22.84 10.80 13.81
CA LYS A 101 -21.82 11.40 14.68
C LYS A 101 -21.09 10.30 15.46
N HIS A 102 -19.76 10.38 15.49
CA HIS A 102 -18.86 9.58 16.30
C HIS A 102 -17.86 10.46 17.07
N GLU A 103 -17.28 9.90 18.13
CA GLU A 103 -16.25 10.54 18.95
C GLU A 103 -14.97 9.70 18.96
N PHE A 104 -13.85 10.32 18.63
CA PHE A 104 -12.52 9.73 18.69
C PHE A 104 -11.78 10.27 19.91
N TYR A 105 -11.17 9.39 20.69
CA TYR A 105 -10.40 9.76 21.88
C TYR A 105 -8.96 9.26 21.74
N THR A 106 -7.99 10.05 22.19
CA THR A 106 -6.58 9.65 22.26
C THR A 106 -5.94 10.04 23.60
N ARG A 107 -4.97 9.24 24.04
CA ARG A 107 -4.14 9.49 25.23
C ARG A 107 -2.75 8.90 25.05
N ALA A 108 -1.72 9.55 25.60
CA ALA A 108 -0.35 9.04 25.65
C ALA A 108 -0.04 8.44 27.03
N PHE A 109 0.91 7.51 27.09
CA PHE A 109 1.38 6.86 28.31
C PHE A 109 2.91 6.82 28.36
N ASP A 110 3.50 7.26 29.47
CA ASP A 110 4.95 7.38 29.70
C ASP A 110 5.53 6.30 30.63
N ASN A 111 4.79 5.18 30.82
CA ASN A 111 5.07 4.12 31.81
C ASN A 111 4.76 4.48 33.28
N VAL A 112 4.40 5.71 33.61
CA VAL A 112 4.06 6.19 34.97
C VAL A 112 2.65 6.77 35.04
N SER A 113 2.27 7.58 34.05
CA SER A 113 1.08 8.40 34.00
C SER A 113 0.52 8.50 32.58
N TYR A 114 -0.80 8.68 32.48
CA TYR A 114 -1.45 9.00 31.22
C TYR A 114 -1.54 10.52 31.04
N SER A 115 -1.53 10.96 29.78
CA SER A 115 -1.92 12.33 29.41
C SER A 115 -3.39 12.59 29.76
N GLU A 116 -3.80 13.86 29.67
CA GLU A 116 -5.22 14.17 29.52
C GLU A 116 -5.74 13.56 28.21
N ASN A 117 -7.02 13.18 28.19
CA ASN A 117 -7.67 12.69 26.97
C ASN A 117 -7.90 13.87 26.02
N VAL A 118 -7.54 13.67 24.75
CA VAL A 118 -7.95 14.56 23.66
C VAL A 118 -9.11 13.90 22.92
N GLU A 119 -10.15 14.68 22.62
CA GLU A 119 -11.36 14.24 21.91
C GLU A 119 -11.47 14.94 20.56
N LEU A 120 -11.99 14.23 19.56
CA LEU A 120 -12.37 14.76 18.26
C LEU A 120 -13.73 14.20 17.85
N THR A 121 -14.65 15.07 17.45
CA THR A 121 -15.91 14.67 16.83
C THR A 121 -15.71 14.50 15.32
N PHE A 122 -16.25 13.42 14.75
CA PHE A 122 -16.33 13.23 13.30
C PHE A 122 -17.68 12.63 12.90
N PHE A 123 -17.96 12.63 11.59
CA PHE A 123 -19.17 12.04 11.04
C PHE A 123 -18.83 10.95 10.03
N VAL A 124 -19.50 9.82 10.11
CA VAL A 124 -19.42 8.75 9.10
C VAL A 124 -20.57 8.93 8.11
N ASP A 125 -20.25 8.85 6.81
CA ASP A 125 -21.21 8.80 5.70
C ASP A 125 -20.74 7.78 4.66
N ASN A 126 -21.17 6.52 4.82
CA ASN A 126 -20.87 5.42 3.91
C ASN A 126 -21.90 5.29 2.77
N SER A 127 -22.77 6.28 2.57
CA SER A 127 -23.74 6.25 1.48
C SER A 127 -23.04 6.28 0.11
N ASP A 128 -23.39 5.32 -0.75
CA ASP A 128 -22.92 5.35 -2.13
C ASP A 128 -23.68 6.42 -2.91
N LYS A 129 -22.96 7.43 -3.40
CA LYS A 129 -23.53 8.54 -4.18
C LYS A 129 -23.61 8.22 -5.67
N PHE A 130 -23.12 7.04 -6.08
CA PHE A 130 -22.99 6.61 -7.46
C PHE A 130 -23.58 5.21 -7.68
N GLU A 131 -24.73 4.93 -7.03
CA GLU A 131 -25.42 3.63 -7.10
C GLU A 131 -25.67 3.13 -8.54
N ASP A 132 -25.71 4.02 -9.55
CA ASP A 132 -25.91 3.67 -10.96
C ASP A 132 -24.60 3.37 -11.73
N VAL A 133 -23.43 3.41 -11.08
CA VAL A 133 -22.11 3.22 -11.71
C VAL A 133 -21.30 2.13 -11.01
N HIS A 134 -21.42 0.91 -11.53
CA HIS A 134 -20.85 -0.30 -10.95
C HIS A 134 -19.39 -0.54 -11.40
N ARG A 135 -18.47 0.37 -11.05
CA ARG A 135 -17.04 0.25 -11.38
C ARG A 135 -16.15 0.49 -10.17
N TRP A 136 -15.26 -0.44 -9.86
CA TRP A 136 -14.35 -0.38 -8.71
C TRP A 136 -12.89 -0.53 -9.14
N ALA A 137 -11.99 0.24 -8.51
CA ALA A 137 -10.56 0.08 -8.71
C ALA A 137 -9.79 -0.02 -7.39
N VAL A 138 -8.89 -0.99 -7.29
CA VAL A 138 -8.00 -1.15 -6.14
C VAL A 138 -6.56 -1.11 -6.61
N PHE A 139 -5.79 -0.15 -6.09
CA PHE A 139 -4.37 0.00 -6.35
C PHE A 139 -3.61 -0.33 -5.07
N VAL A 140 -2.73 -1.33 -5.11
CA VAL A 140 -1.89 -1.73 -3.98
C VAL A 140 -0.45 -1.56 -4.38
N ALA A 141 0.25 -0.62 -3.76
CA ALA A 141 1.68 -0.44 -3.92
C ALA A 141 2.38 -0.60 -2.58
N THR A 142 3.41 -1.43 -2.54
CA THR A 142 4.29 -1.49 -1.37
C THR A 142 5.70 -1.48 -1.91
N ALA A 143 6.48 -0.53 -1.42
CA ALA A 143 7.72 -0.13 -2.05
C ALA A 143 8.85 0.02 -1.02
N ASN A 144 8.52 0.36 0.23
CA ASN A 144 9.52 0.89 1.15
C ASN A 144 9.58 0.15 2.51
N ARG A 145 9.13 -1.11 2.57
CA ARG A 145 9.18 -1.94 3.79
C ARG A 145 10.54 -1.86 4.49
N LEU A 146 10.55 -1.79 5.82
CA LEU A 146 11.78 -1.58 6.60
C LEU A 146 12.80 -2.71 6.42
N ASP A 147 12.35 -3.93 6.17
CA ASP A 147 13.17 -5.13 6.03
C ASP A 147 13.72 -5.37 4.60
N VAL A 148 13.28 -4.62 3.60
CA VAL A 148 13.83 -4.74 2.24
C VAL A 148 15.07 -3.87 2.05
N LYS A 149 16.10 -4.45 1.44
CA LYS A 149 17.39 -3.79 1.20
C LYS A 149 17.34 -2.68 0.15
N VAL A 150 16.47 -2.83 -0.85
CA VAL A 150 16.37 -1.89 -1.98
C VAL A 150 14.96 -1.35 -1.99
N LYS A 151 14.79 -0.06 -1.71
CA LYS A 151 13.49 0.59 -1.77
C LYS A 151 13.06 0.81 -3.23
N LEU A 152 11.75 0.74 -3.48
CA LEU A 152 11.16 1.06 -4.78
C LEU A 152 10.64 2.51 -4.85
N GLY A 153 10.77 3.29 -3.78
CA GLY A 153 10.40 4.69 -3.71
C GLY A 153 8.91 4.96 -3.87
N ASN A 154 8.56 6.23 -4.07
CA ASN A 154 7.17 6.68 -4.12
C ASN A 154 6.56 6.57 -5.52
N GLY A 155 7.32 6.14 -6.53
CA GLY A 155 6.83 6.03 -7.90
C GLY A 155 5.62 5.13 -8.09
N GLY A 156 5.45 4.11 -7.24
CA GLY A 156 4.25 3.27 -7.23
C GLY A 156 2.98 4.05 -6.85
N LEU A 157 3.07 4.89 -5.82
CA LEU A 157 1.99 5.79 -5.41
C LEU A 157 1.65 6.79 -6.51
N VAL A 158 2.67 7.43 -7.11
CA VAL A 158 2.50 8.38 -8.21
C VAL A 158 1.75 7.74 -9.38
N LEU A 159 2.15 6.53 -9.80
CA LEU A 159 1.51 5.84 -10.90
C LEU A 159 0.07 5.39 -10.57
N ALA A 160 -0.19 4.96 -9.33
CA ALA A 160 -1.53 4.64 -8.87
C ALA A 160 -2.47 5.84 -8.94
N GLU A 161 -2.01 7.01 -8.47
CA GLU A 161 -2.78 8.26 -8.53
C GLU A 161 -2.98 8.74 -9.97
N GLU A 162 -1.98 8.59 -10.84
CA GLU A 162 -2.11 8.92 -12.27
C GLU A 162 -3.18 8.04 -12.96
N MET A 163 -3.16 6.73 -12.71
CA MET A 163 -4.15 5.80 -13.24
C MET A 163 -5.55 6.08 -12.67
N ALA A 164 -5.67 6.24 -11.35
CA ALA A 164 -6.94 6.56 -10.70
C ALA A 164 -7.56 7.85 -11.24
N SER A 165 -6.76 8.92 -11.35
CA SER A 165 -7.20 10.19 -11.96
C SER A 165 -7.67 9.99 -13.40
N TYR A 166 -6.94 9.21 -14.20
CA TYR A 166 -7.36 8.91 -15.57
C TYR A 166 -8.66 8.11 -15.61
N PHE A 167 -8.85 7.14 -14.72
CA PHE A 167 -10.04 6.29 -14.67
C PHE A 167 -11.28 7.10 -14.30
N ILE A 168 -11.16 8.01 -13.34
CA ILE A 168 -12.23 8.95 -12.98
C ILE A 168 -12.61 9.80 -14.19
N ASN A 169 -11.61 10.41 -14.84
CA ASN A 169 -11.85 11.42 -15.87
C ASN A 169 -12.22 10.86 -17.25
N ASN A 170 -11.82 9.63 -17.57
CA ASN A 170 -11.95 9.07 -18.92
C ASN A 170 -12.74 7.75 -18.97
N PHE A 171 -12.80 7.00 -17.88
CA PHE A 171 -13.51 5.71 -17.80
C PHE A 171 -14.74 5.75 -16.89
N GLY A 172 -15.03 6.89 -16.27
CA GLY A 172 -16.22 7.09 -15.45
C GLY A 172 -16.23 6.18 -14.22
N TYR A 173 -15.07 5.95 -13.61
CA TYR A 173 -14.99 5.31 -12.30
C TYR A 173 -15.35 6.35 -11.22
N PRO A 174 -16.32 6.07 -10.33
CA PRO A 174 -16.59 6.94 -9.18
C PRO A 174 -15.38 7.00 -8.26
N ALA A 175 -15.00 8.20 -7.81
CA ALA A 175 -13.82 8.37 -6.95
C ALA A 175 -13.95 7.57 -5.64
N ASN A 176 -15.15 7.49 -5.05
CA ASN A 176 -15.46 6.71 -3.85
C ASN A 176 -15.42 5.19 -4.06
N HIS A 177 -15.34 4.71 -5.31
CA HIS A 177 -15.13 3.29 -5.63
C HIS A 177 -13.66 2.95 -5.91
N ILE A 178 -12.76 3.93 -5.74
CA ILE A 178 -11.32 3.75 -5.90
C ILE A 178 -10.64 3.74 -4.54
N THR A 179 -9.80 2.73 -4.32
CA THR A 179 -8.93 2.63 -3.14
C THR A 179 -7.47 2.57 -3.57
N ILE A 180 -6.61 3.38 -2.94
CA ILE A 180 -5.16 3.37 -3.11
C ILE A 180 -4.51 3.01 -1.77
N LEU A 181 -3.91 1.82 -1.72
CA LEU A 181 -3.14 1.35 -0.56
C LEU A 181 -1.65 1.51 -0.84
N PHE A 182 -0.94 2.23 0.03
CA PHE A 182 0.49 2.47 -0.15
C PHE A 182 1.28 2.31 1.15
N ASP A 183 2.27 1.42 1.14
CA ASP A 183 3.16 1.14 2.28
C ASP A 183 2.37 1.02 3.61
N ASP A 184 2.75 1.74 4.66
CA ASP A 184 2.04 1.83 5.94
C ASP A 184 1.00 2.96 6.00
N GLY A 185 0.57 3.49 4.85
CA GLY A 185 -0.31 4.66 4.79
C GLY A 185 0.44 5.99 4.95
N TRP A 186 1.78 5.95 4.88
CA TRP A 186 2.64 7.13 5.04
C TRP A 186 3.58 7.31 3.85
N VAL A 187 3.82 8.58 3.50
CA VAL A 187 4.94 8.96 2.65
C VAL A 187 6.17 9.22 3.51
N ARG A 188 7.30 8.69 3.06
CA ARG A 188 8.60 8.80 3.74
C ARG A 188 9.54 9.77 3.02
N ALA A 189 10.39 10.44 3.80
CA ALA A 189 11.42 11.32 3.28
C ALA A 189 12.43 10.54 2.41
N ASN A 190 13.24 11.25 1.63
CA ASN A 190 14.29 10.66 0.79
C ASN A 190 13.78 9.54 -0.13
N ASN A 191 12.55 9.70 -0.64
CA ASN A 191 11.90 8.75 -1.54
C ASN A 191 11.85 7.32 -0.98
N GLY A 192 11.34 7.16 0.25
CA GLY A 192 11.14 5.86 0.88
C GLY A 192 12.20 5.44 1.90
N GLU A 193 13.38 6.08 1.90
CA GLU A 193 14.50 5.72 2.77
C GLU A 193 14.48 6.42 4.14
N GLY A 194 13.73 7.51 4.28
CA GLY A 194 13.69 8.32 5.49
C GLY A 194 12.54 8.01 6.43
N GLU A 195 12.43 8.86 7.45
CA GLU A 195 11.32 8.86 8.39
C GLU A 195 9.98 9.14 7.71
N ARG A 196 8.89 8.79 8.39
CA ARG A 196 7.54 9.20 8.03
C ARG A 196 7.45 10.73 8.00
N VAL A 197 6.84 11.29 6.96
CA VAL A 197 6.69 12.74 6.78
C VAL A 197 5.23 13.16 6.90
N VAL A 198 4.34 12.44 6.20
CA VAL A 198 2.92 12.80 6.11
C VAL A 198 2.10 11.56 5.75
N THR A 199 0.89 11.42 6.28
CA THR A 199 -0.02 10.34 5.87
C THR A 199 -0.45 10.55 4.41
N LEU A 200 -0.94 9.50 3.76
CA LEU A 200 -1.48 9.59 2.40
C LEU A 200 -2.61 10.63 2.27
N GLN A 201 -3.40 10.81 3.33
CA GLN A 201 -4.62 11.61 3.35
C GLN A 201 -4.39 13.09 3.70
N GLU A 202 -3.28 13.40 4.37
CA GLU A 202 -2.90 14.78 4.66
C GLU A 202 -2.21 15.47 3.48
N ARG A 203 -1.86 14.72 2.43
CA ARG A 203 -1.21 15.26 1.23
C ARG A 203 -2.13 16.19 0.43
N PRO A 204 -1.68 17.40 0.07
CA PRO A 204 -2.49 18.33 -0.72
C PRO A 204 -2.74 17.84 -2.16
N GLU A 205 -1.88 16.98 -2.71
CA GLU A 205 -2.00 16.45 -4.06
C GLU A 205 -2.89 15.22 -4.20
N ARG A 206 -3.43 14.68 -3.09
CA ARG A 206 -4.28 13.49 -3.13
C ARG A 206 -5.56 13.73 -3.94
N LEU A 207 -6.14 12.66 -4.46
CA LEU A 207 -7.41 12.70 -5.17
C LEU A 207 -8.58 12.81 -4.18
N THR A 208 -9.44 13.80 -4.38
CA THR A 208 -10.66 13.97 -3.57
C THR A 208 -11.64 12.83 -3.84
N GLY A 209 -12.16 12.22 -2.78
CA GLY A 209 -13.15 11.15 -2.83
C GLY A 209 -12.55 9.75 -2.98
N VAL A 210 -11.26 9.63 -3.30
CA VAL A 210 -10.53 8.34 -3.32
C VAL A 210 -10.18 7.93 -1.89
N SER A 211 -10.37 6.65 -1.58
CA SER A 211 -9.96 6.07 -0.29
C SER A 211 -8.46 5.78 -0.30
N TYR A 212 -7.77 6.15 0.78
CA TYR A 212 -6.34 5.89 0.95
C TYR A 212 -6.10 5.13 2.26
N GLY A 213 -5.22 4.15 2.24
CA GLY A 213 -4.92 3.32 3.42
C GLY A 213 -3.56 2.67 3.38
N ALA A 214 -3.22 1.95 4.44
CA ALA A 214 -2.03 1.12 4.48
C ALA A 214 -2.20 -0.14 3.63
N ALA A 215 -1.14 -0.56 2.95
CA ALA A 215 -1.08 -1.80 2.20
C ALA A 215 -0.72 -2.99 3.10
N THR A 216 -1.30 -3.09 4.30
CA THR A 216 -1.13 -4.27 5.17
C THR A 216 -1.86 -5.48 4.60
N LEU A 217 -1.48 -6.68 5.01
CA LEU A 217 -2.13 -7.91 4.55
C LEU A 217 -3.63 -7.92 4.90
N ASP A 218 -3.99 -7.44 6.09
CA ASP A 218 -5.38 -7.43 6.54
C ASP A 218 -6.19 -6.34 5.83
N THR A 219 -5.65 -5.13 5.66
CA THR A 219 -6.32 -4.06 4.89
C THR A 219 -6.53 -4.48 3.44
N VAL A 220 -5.52 -5.07 2.78
CA VAL A 220 -5.64 -5.58 1.41
C VAL A 220 -6.74 -6.63 1.31
N LYS A 221 -6.79 -7.60 2.22
CA LYS A 221 -7.84 -8.63 2.24
C LYS A 221 -9.22 -8.04 2.47
N SER A 222 -9.36 -7.13 3.43
CA SER A 222 -10.63 -6.49 3.75
C SER A 222 -11.20 -5.76 2.54
N ILE A 223 -10.40 -4.89 1.91
CA ILE A 223 -10.81 -4.11 0.74
C ILE A 223 -11.17 -5.01 -0.44
N LEU A 224 -10.37 -6.05 -0.72
CA LEU A 224 -10.69 -6.96 -1.82
C LEU A 224 -11.97 -7.75 -1.58
N ASN A 225 -12.21 -8.24 -0.35
CA ASN A 225 -13.46 -8.92 -0.02
C ASN A 225 -14.67 -7.97 -0.13
N SER A 226 -14.53 -6.73 0.33
CA SER A 226 -15.57 -5.70 0.19
C SER A 226 -15.90 -5.43 -1.27
N VAL A 227 -14.88 -5.23 -2.14
CA VAL A 227 -15.08 -5.05 -3.58
C VAL A 227 -15.76 -6.27 -4.23
N VAL A 228 -15.41 -7.49 -3.81
CA VAL A 228 -16.08 -8.70 -4.29
C VAL A 228 -17.55 -8.71 -3.89
N GLU A 229 -17.85 -8.37 -2.64
CA GLU A 229 -19.23 -8.32 -2.13
C GLU A 229 -20.06 -7.26 -2.85
N THR A 230 -19.57 -6.03 -2.98
CA THR A 230 -20.31 -4.92 -3.58
C THR A 230 -20.45 -5.08 -5.09
N ALA A 231 -19.38 -5.49 -5.80
CA ALA A 231 -19.44 -5.70 -7.24
C ALA A 231 -20.39 -6.85 -7.61
N ASN A 232 -20.51 -7.88 -6.78
CA ASN A 232 -21.43 -9.00 -7.03
C ASN A 232 -22.91 -8.65 -6.87
N GLN A 233 -23.25 -7.44 -6.41
CA GLN A 233 -24.64 -6.98 -6.34
C GLN A 233 -25.19 -6.58 -7.72
N TYR A 234 -24.32 -6.41 -8.73
CA TYR A 234 -24.68 -5.92 -10.06
C TYR A 234 -24.06 -6.77 -11.18
N ASP A 235 -24.84 -7.09 -12.20
CA ASP A 235 -24.43 -7.98 -13.30
C ASP A 235 -23.45 -7.31 -14.30
N ASP A 236 -23.45 -5.98 -14.36
CA ASP A 236 -22.64 -5.15 -15.26
C ASP A 236 -21.37 -4.59 -14.60
N SER A 237 -21.04 -5.10 -13.40
CA SER A 237 -19.87 -4.67 -12.65
C SER A 237 -18.54 -4.83 -13.39
N GLU A 238 -17.70 -3.81 -13.28
CA GLU A 238 -16.31 -3.79 -13.75
C GLU A 238 -15.36 -3.57 -12.57
N VAL A 239 -14.35 -4.43 -12.46
CA VAL A 239 -13.32 -4.33 -11.42
C VAL A 239 -11.94 -4.22 -12.07
N PHE A 240 -11.15 -3.27 -11.60
CA PHE A 240 -9.73 -3.16 -11.91
C PHE A 240 -8.90 -3.33 -10.65
N ILE A 241 -7.89 -4.19 -10.68
CA ILE A 241 -6.97 -4.38 -9.56
C ILE A 241 -5.54 -4.28 -10.08
N TRP A 242 -4.74 -3.46 -9.43
CA TRP A 242 -3.32 -3.32 -9.71
C TRP A 242 -2.50 -3.53 -8.44
N LEU A 243 -1.52 -4.42 -8.50
CA LEU A 243 -0.57 -4.69 -7.42
C LEU A 243 0.85 -4.45 -7.90
N PHE A 244 1.63 -3.69 -7.14
CA PHE A 244 3.04 -3.42 -7.39
C PHE A 244 3.88 -3.57 -6.12
N ASN A 245 4.91 -4.42 -6.21
CA ASN A 245 5.93 -4.58 -5.17
C ASN A 245 7.14 -5.35 -5.72
N HIS A 246 8.15 -5.54 -4.89
CA HIS A 246 9.01 -6.70 -4.93
C HIS A 246 8.20 -8.00 -4.95
N GLY A 247 8.58 -8.88 -5.86
CA GLY A 247 8.18 -10.28 -5.78
C GLY A 247 9.21 -11.09 -5.02
N VAL A 248 8.77 -12.21 -4.47
CA VAL A 248 9.65 -13.13 -3.73
C VAL A 248 10.33 -14.08 -4.72
N GLY A 249 11.64 -14.30 -4.57
CA GLY A 249 12.40 -15.26 -5.37
C GLY A 249 13.88 -15.24 -4.99
N ASP A 250 14.63 -16.22 -5.49
CA ASP A 250 16.07 -16.36 -5.25
C ASP A 250 16.87 -15.68 -6.39
N PRO A 251 17.48 -14.51 -6.15
CA PRO A 251 18.28 -13.82 -7.17
C PRO A 251 19.57 -14.56 -7.53
N GLU A 252 20.07 -15.46 -6.68
CA GLU A 252 21.25 -16.28 -6.97
C GLU A 252 20.91 -17.41 -7.96
N ASN A 253 19.66 -17.88 -7.98
CA ASN A 253 19.16 -18.80 -8.99
C ASN A 253 18.74 -18.06 -10.27
N LYS A 254 19.73 -17.68 -11.07
CA LYS A 254 19.56 -16.88 -12.30
C LYS A 254 18.66 -17.50 -13.39
N LEU A 255 18.39 -18.81 -13.32
CA LEU A 255 17.58 -19.50 -14.33
C LEU A 255 16.09 -19.48 -14.03
N THR A 256 15.73 -19.61 -12.75
CA THR A 256 14.33 -19.86 -12.35
C THR A 256 13.87 -18.97 -11.20
N GLY A 257 14.76 -18.22 -10.57
CA GLY A 257 14.44 -17.49 -9.34
C GLY A 257 14.03 -18.39 -8.19
N GLY A 258 14.36 -19.69 -8.24
CA GLY A 258 13.87 -20.67 -7.27
C GLY A 258 12.37 -20.98 -7.38
N LYS A 259 11.68 -20.55 -8.45
CA LYS A 259 10.21 -20.65 -8.56
C LYS A 259 9.68 -21.88 -9.32
N VAL A 260 10.49 -22.93 -9.47
CA VAL A 260 10.03 -24.20 -10.07
C VAL A 260 9.12 -24.91 -9.07
N LEU A 261 7.87 -25.16 -9.47
CA LEU A 261 6.84 -25.78 -8.61
C LEU A 261 6.55 -25.02 -7.31
N GLU A 262 6.88 -23.73 -7.26
CA GLU A 262 6.56 -22.83 -6.15
C GLU A 262 5.54 -21.79 -6.57
N HIS A 263 4.71 -21.32 -5.64
CA HIS A 263 3.74 -20.25 -5.89
C HIS A 263 4.46 -18.91 -6.12
N SER A 264 3.88 -18.05 -6.97
CA SER A 264 4.32 -16.65 -7.06
C SER A 264 3.76 -15.89 -5.87
N GLU A 265 4.54 -14.94 -5.37
CA GLU A 265 4.23 -14.19 -4.16
C GLU A 265 4.63 -12.73 -4.35
N ILE A 266 3.83 -11.84 -3.77
CA ILE A 266 4.10 -10.41 -3.70
C ILE A 266 4.17 -9.99 -2.23
N LEU A 267 5.10 -9.11 -1.90
CA LEU A 267 5.11 -8.52 -0.55
C LEU A 267 3.89 -7.59 -0.40
N VAL A 268 3.40 -7.47 0.83
CA VAL A 268 2.54 -6.37 1.31
C VAL A 268 3.25 -5.73 2.49
N TRP A 269 2.75 -4.66 3.12
CA TRP A 269 3.54 -3.90 4.10
C TRP A 269 4.14 -4.76 5.23
N ASP A 270 3.32 -5.63 5.82
CA ASP A 270 3.62 -6.44 7.00
C ASP A 270 3.59 -7.94 6.74
N GLY A 271 3.47 -8.36 5.48
CA GLY A 271 3.25 -9.75 5.13
C GLY A 271 3.55 -10.11 3.68
N VAL A 272 3.07 -11.27 3.26
CA VAL A 272 3.21 -11.78 1.91
C VAL A 272 1.84 -12.24 1.43
N LEU A 273 1.50 -11.93 0.18
CA LEU A 273 0.31 -12.41 -0.50
C LEU A 273 0.73 -13.31 -1.66
N SER A 274 0.35 -14.59 -1.60
CA SER A 274 0.60 -15.55 -2.68
C SER A 274 -0.48 -15.48 -3.77
N ASP A 275 -0.15 -16.04 -4.93
CA ASP A 275 -1.08 -16.15 -6.06
C ASP A 275 -2.34 -16.97 -5.72
N TYR A 276 -2.23 -18.05 -4.93
CA TYR A 276 -3.38 -18.84 -4.50
C TYR A 276 -4.26 -18.07 -3.50
N GLN A 277 -3.66 -17.34 -2.55
CA GLN A 277 -4.43 -16.54 -1.58
C GLN A 277 -5.22 -15.43 -2.26
N LEU A 278 -4.60 -14.72 -3.21
CA LEU A 278 -5.33 -13.74 -4.02
C LEU A 278 -6.42 -14.42 -4.87
N GLY A 279 -6.13 -15.62 -5.38
CA GLY A 279 -7.09 -16.49 -6.04
C GLY A 279 -8.32 -16.79 -5.21
N ASP A 280 -8.14 -17.23 -3.97
CA ASP A 280 -9.21 -17.57 -3.03
C ASP A 280 -10.07 -16.35 -2.70
N ILE A 281 -9.44 -15.18 -2.46
CA ILE A 281 -10.15 -13.91 -2.21
C ILE A 281 -11.03 -13.53 -3.40
N LEU A 282 -10.48 -13.62 -4.62
CA LEU A 282 -11.18 -13.21 -5.83
C LEU A 282 -12.05 -14.32 -6.42
N ASN A 283 -12.04 -15.54 -5.89
CA ASN A 283 -12.81 -16.66 -6.42
C ASN A 283 -14.31 -16.34 -6.55
N PRO A 284 -14.98 -15.71 -5.56
CA PRO A 284 -16.41 -15.42 -5.64
C PRO A 284 -16.77 -14.30 -6.61
N LEU A 285 -15.80 -13.53 -7.14
CA LEU A 285 -16.07 -12.38 -8.01
C LEU A 285 -16.70 -12.80 -9.34
N GLN A 286 -17.89 -12.28 -9.64
CA GLN A 286 -18.65 -12.52 -10.87
C GLN A 286 -18.45 -11.42 -11.92
N ALA A 287 -17.96 -10.24 -11.49
CA ALA A 287 -17.70 -9.08 -12.32
C ALA A 287 -16.62 -9.31 -13.38
N LYS A 288 -16.64 -8.48 -14.43
CA LYS A 288 -15.52 -8.34 -15.38
C LYS A 288 -14.29 -7.85 -14.61
N LEU A 289 -13.14 -8.53 -14.74
CA LEU A 289 -11.92 -8.18 -14.00
C LEU A 289 -10.71 -7.97 -14.92
N CYS A 290 -10.05 -6.83 -14.77
CA CYS A 290 -8.65 -6.65 -15.19
C CYS A 290 -7.75 -6.64 -13.96
N LEU A 291 -6.86 -7.62 -13.85
CA LEU A 291 -5.89 -7.75 -12.75
C LEU A 291 -4.47 -7.64 -13.30
N ILE A 292 -3.69 -6.68 -12.80
CA ILE A 292 -2.27 -6.51 -13.12
C ILE A 292 -1.43 -6.72 -11.86
N VAL A 293 -0.47 -7.65 -11.91
CA VAL A 293 0.52 -7.87 -10.86
C VAL A 293 1.91 -7.57 -11.40
N ASP A 294 2.44 -6.39 -11.09
CA ASP A 294 3.74 -5.93 -11.55
C ASP A 294 4.80 -6.13 -10.46
N ALA A 295 5.37 -7.33 -10.43
CA ALA A 295 6.39 -7.72 -9.47
C ALA A 295 7.41 -8.68 -10.11
N CYS A 296 8.59 -8.85 -9.49
CA CYS A 296 9.52 -9.91 -9.86
C CYS A 296 8.85 -11.29 -9.75
N TYR A 297 9.22 -12.25 -10.60
CA TYR A 297 8.76 -13.64 -10.49
C TYR A 297 7.22 -13.82 -10.43
N SER A 298 6.47 -12.88 -11.00
CA SER A 298 5.01 -12.77 -10.83
C SER A 298 4.19 -13.67 -11.76
N GLY A 299 4.81 -14.36 -12.73
CA GLY A 299 4.07 -15.13 -13.75
C GLY A 299 3.07 -16.17 -13.21
N GLY A 300 3.26 -16.69 -12.00
CA GLY A 300 2.33 -17.62 -11.33
C GLY A 300 0.93 -17.04 -11.13
N PHE A 301 0.80 -15.73 -10.89
CA PHE A 301 -0.50 -15.06 -10.79
C PHE A 301 -1.34 -15.24 -12.07
N ALA A 302 -0.70 -15.20 -13.25
CA ALA A 302 -1.34 -15.48 -14.54
C ALA A 302 -1.37 -16.99 -14.91
N ASN A 303 -0.97 -17.90 -14.02
CA ASN A 303 -0.74 -19.32 -14.33
C ASN A 303 0.29 -19.54 -15.47
N ARG A 304 1.29 -18.67 -15.60
CA ARG A 304 2.31 -18.73 -16.65
C ARG A 304 3.73 -18.82 -16.09
N VAL A 305 4.65 -19.38 -16.87
CA VAL A 305 6.09 -19.30 -16.63
C VAL A 305 6.74 -18.34 -17.64
N VAL A 306 7.89 -18.69 -18.20
CA VAL A 306 8.51 -18.02 -19.35
C VAL A 306 7.85 -18.41 -20.67
N PHE A 307 7.96 -17.55 -21.68
CA PHE A 307 7.41 -17.78 -23.03
C PHE A 307 5.91 -18.15 -23.04
N ASN A 308 5.16 -17.75 -22.02
CA ASN A 308 3.73 -18.02 -21.85
C ASN A 308 3.35 -19.50 -21.78
N LEU A 309 4.29 -20.36 -21.39
CA LEU A 309 3.98 -21.74 -21.06
C LEU A 309 3.14 -21.78 -19.77
N PRO A 310 2.14 -22.66 -19.67
CA PRO A 310 1.34 -22.81 -18.46
C PRO A 310 2.20 -23.34 -17.30
N THR A 311 1.94 -22.87 -16.09
CA THR A 311 2.51 -23.45 -14.86
C THR A 311 1.68 -24.66 -14.39
N LEU A 312 2.28 -25.52 -13.58
CA LEU A 312 1.60 -26.71 -13.02
C LEU A 312 0.79 -26.39 -11.76
N LEU A 313 1.04 -25.23 -11.15
CA LEU A 313 0.28 -24.72 -10.02
C LEU A 313 -0.88 -23.85 -10.54
N ASN A 314 -2.01 -23.91 -9.87
CA ASN A 314 -3.16 -23.08 -10.23
C ASN A 314 -3.33 -21.99 -9.17
N SER A 315 -3.32 -20.73 -9.61
CA SER A 315 -3.64 -19.59 -8.76
C SER A 315 -5.15 -19.40 -8.56
N GLY A 316 -6.02 -20.00 -9.39
CA GLY A 316 -7.47 -19.72 -9.35
C GLY A 316 -7.86 -18.32 -9.86
N LEU A 317 -6.89 -17.51 -10.30
CA LEU A 317 -7.14 -16.15 -10.80
C LEU A 317 -7.67 -16.12 -12.24
N PRO A 318 -7.12 -16.89 -13.21
CA PRO A 318 -7.60 -16.87 -14.58
C PRO A 318 -8.92 -17.65 -14.73
N GLU A 319 -10.03 -16.95 -14.56
CA GLU A 319 -11.40 -17.46 -14.70
C GLU A 319 -12.19 -16.68 -15.75
N LYS A 320 -13.37 -17.19 -16.13
CA LYS A 320 -14.24 -16.55 -17.13
C LYS A 320 -14.44 -15.05 -16.82
N GLY A 321 -14.30 -14.20 -17.84
CA GLY A 321 -14.51 -12.76 -17.73
C GLY A 321 -13.31 -11.98 -17.18
N ARG A 322 -12.17 -12.65 -16.96
CA ARG A 322 -10.97 -12.05 -16.36
C ARG A 322 -9.82 -11.98 -17.35
N ILE A 323 -9.06 -10.89 -17.28
CA ILE A 323 -7.72 -10.77 -17.84
C ILE A 323 -6.74 -10.60 -16.68
N VAL A 324 -5.79 -11.52 -16.57
CA VAL A 324 -4.74 -11.49 -15.54
C VAL A 324 -3.39 -11.28 -16.22
N ILE A 325 -2.73 -10.18 -15.88
CA ILE A 325 -1.46 -9.73 -16.46
C ILE A 325 -0.38 -9.70 -15.38
N THR A 326 0.84 -10.09 -15.74
CA THR A 326 1.99 -10.00 -14.85
C THR A 326 3.11 -9.21 -15.52
N GLY A 327 3.75 -8.31 -14.76
CA GLY A 327 4.82 -7.45 -15.26
C GLY A 327 6.12 -8.20 -15.56
N ALA A 328 6.31 -9.37 -14.95
CA ALA A 328 7.40 -10.28 -15.25
C ALA A 328 6.91 -11.74 -15.38
N SER A 329 7.75 -12.61 -15.93
CA SER A 329 7.50 -14.05 -15.91
C SER A 329 7.71 -14.62 -14.52
N LYS A 330 7.38 -15.91 -14.34
CA LYS A 330 7.63 -16.62 -13.07
C LYS A 330 9.11 -16.76 -12.71
N PHE A 331 10.02 -16.60 -13.68
CA PHE A 331 11.45 -16.89 -13.53
C PHE A 331 12.35 -15.66 -13.73
N THR A 332 11.77 -14.48 -13.89
CA THR A 332 12.51 -13.26 -14.27
C THR A 332 12.19 -12.11 -13.33
N THR A 333 13.11 -11.15 -13.25
CA THR A 333 12.96 -9.94 -12.46
C THR A 333 12.13 -8.89 -13.20
N GLY A 334 11.38 -8.09 -12.45
CA GLY A 334 10.77 -6.84 -12.91
C GLY A 334 11.73 -5.66 -12.76
N TYR A 335 11.34 -4.51 -13.29
CA TYR A 335 12.09 -3.26 -13.16
C TYR A 335 11.14 -2.12 -12.86
N ALA A 336 11.58 -1.18 -12.02
CA ALA A 336 10.81 -0.01 -11.65
C ALA A 336 11.72 1.22 -11.57
N SER A 337 11.13 2.37 -11.88
CA SER A 337 11.67 3.67 -11.55
C SER A 337 11.20 4.03 -10.15
N THR A 338 12.10 4.48 -9.29
CA THR A 338 11.73 4.89 -7.94
C THR A 338 10.89 6.17 -7.89
N VAL A 339 10.73 6.84 -9.03
CA VAL A 339 10.00 8.10 -9.18
C VAL A 339 8.69 7.93 -9.96
N THR A 340 8.64 6.98 -10.90
CA THR A 340 7.49 6.81 -11.82
C THR A 340 6.84 5.42 -11.78
N GLY A 341 7.32 4.52 -10.92
CA GLY A 341 6.69 3.22 -10.67
C GLY A 341 7.23 2.10 -11.55
N PRO A 342 6.53 0.96 -11.66
CA PRO A 342 7.01 -0.18 -12.43
C PRO A 342 6.97 0.04 -13.94
N LEU A 343 8.02 -0.42 -14.64
CA LEU A 343 8.23 -0.14 -16.06
C LEU A 343 7.13 -0.77 -16.94
N PHE A 344 6.69 -2.00 -16.65
CA PHE A 344 5.69 -2.64 -17.47
C PHE A 344 4.36 -1.88 -17.42
N THR A 345 3.86 -1.58 -16.21
CA THR A 345 2.62 -0.82 -16.05
C THR A 345 2.73 0.57 -16.69
N GLN A 346 3.86 1.27 -16.57
CA GLN A 346 4.08 2.56 -17.25
C GLN A 346 3.89 2.44 -18.77
N LEU A 347 4.49 1.42 -19.40
CA LEU A 347 4.36 1.19 -20.85
C LEU A 347 2.93 0.81 -21.24
N TRP A 348 2.29 -0.07 -20.46
CA TRP A 348 0.91 -0.51 -20.67
C TRP A 348 -0.06 0.68 -20.59
N PHE A 349 0.02 1.45 -19.50
CA PHE A 349 -0.85 2.59 -19.26
C PHE A 349 -0.59 3.73 -20.24
N ASN A 350 0.67 3.97 -20.64
CA ASN A 350 0.97 4.96 -21.68
C ASN A 350 0.33 4.58 -23.02
N GLY A 351 0.28 3.29 -23.36
CA GLY A 351 -0.42 2.78 -24.55
C GLY A 351 -1.90 3.17 -24.56
N ILE A 352 -2.58 3.02 -23.42
CA ILE A 352 -3.98 3.42 -23.19
C ILE A 352 -4.12 4.94 -23.24
N LYS A 353 -3.41 5.64 -22.35
CA LYS A 353 -3.53 7.10 -22.15
C LYS A 353 -3.33 7.89 -23.45
N THR A 354 -2.43 7.42 -24.32
CA THR A 354 -2.08 8.12 -25.57
C THR A 354 -2.81 7.59 -26.81
N GLY A 355 -3.53 6.48 -26.70
CA GLY A 355 -4.12 5.79 -27.85
C GLY A 355 -3.10 5.08 -28.75
N GLN A 356 -1.80 5.10 -28.42
CA GLN A 356 -0.75 4.51 -29.28
C GLN A 356 -0.82 2.99 -29.40
N ALA A 357 -1.49 2.33 -28.44
CA ALA A 357 -1.68 0.89 -28.45
C ALA A 357 -2.81 0.41 -29.38
N ASP A 358 -3.64 1.32 -29.91
CA ASP A 358 -4.76 0.97 -30.81
C ASP A 358 -4.29 0.15 -32.04
N GLY A 359 -4.82 -1.06 -32.14
CA GLY A 359 -4.52 -2.11 -33.11
C GLY A 359 -3.32 -3.00 -32.80
N PHE A 360 -2.73 -2.92 -31.61
CA PHE A 360 -1.66 -3.83 -31.21
C PHE A 360 -2.17 -5.24 -30.93
N ARG A 361 -1.40 -6.24 -31.37
CA ARG A 361 -1.85 -7.63 -31.25
C ARG A 361 -0.69 -8.58 -31.04
N LYS A 362 -1.04 -9.83 -30.73
CA LYS A 362 -0.10 -10.95 -30.66
C LYS A 362 0.69 -11.09 -31.97
N GLY A 363 2.00 -11.11 -31.85
CA GLY A 363 2.96 -11.44 -32.91
C GLY A 363 3.68 -12.76 -32.65
N VAL A 364 4.79 -12.98 -33.36
CA VAL A 364 5.60 -14.21 -33.26
C VAL A 364 6.31 -14.26 -31.91
N PHE A 365 6.30 -15.43 -31.26
CA PHE A 365 6.75 -15.60 -29.86
C PHE A 365 6.08 -14.62 -28.89
N GLU A 366 4.84 -14.23 -29.24
CA GLU A 366 4.02 -13.30 -28.47
C GLU A 366 4.61 -11.91 -28.28
N LYS A 367 5.61 -11.54 -29.11
CA LYS A 367 6.01 -10.14 -29.23
C LYS A 367 4.80 -9.34 -29.70
N GLY A 368 4.58 -8.17 -29.12
CA GLY A 368 3.61 -7.24 -29.67
C GLY A 368 3.96 -6.84 -31.08
N ARG A 369 2.95 -6.63 -31.91
CA ARG A 369 3.12 -6.05 -33.24
C ARG A 369 2.08 -4.97 -33.49
N ALA A 370 2.55 -3.83 -33.98
CA ALA A 370 1.68 -2.85 -34.60
C ALA A 370 1.05 -3.44 -35.87
N THR A 371 -0.15 -2.99 -36.19
CA THR A 371 -0.82 -3.30 -37.46
C THR A 371 -0.88 -2.07 -38.34
N HIS A 372 -0.63 -2.24 -39.64
CA HIS A 372 -0.79 -1.18 -40.64
C HIS A 372 -2.19 -1.15 -41.26
N LEU A 373 -3.02 -2.14 -40.94
CA LEU A 373 -4.35 -2.30 -41.49
C LEU A 373 -5.34 -1.51 -40.62
N ARG A 374 -5.93 -0.46 -41.20
CA ARG A 374 -6.84 0.48 -40.50
C ARG A 374 -8.06 -0.18 -39.86
N PHE A 375 -8.48 -1.35 -40.34
CA PHE A 375 -9.66 -2.03 -39.78
C PHE A 375 -9.43 -2.61 -38.38
N PHE A 376 -8.17 -2.79 -37.97
CA PHE A 376 -7.83 -3.18 -36.59
C PHE A 376 -7.64 -1.94 -35.69
N LYS A 377 -7.92 -0.73 -36.19
CA LYS A 377 -7.84 0.48 -35.39
C LYS A 377 -9.23 1.04 -35.23
N ASP A 378 -9.82 0.82 -34.07
CA ASP A 378 -11.20 1.24 -33.80
C ASP A 378 -11.26 2.58 -33.04
N GLY A 379 -10.10 3.16 -32.72
CA GLY A 379 -9.98 4.43 -32.02
C GLY A 379 -10.09 4.30 -30.50
N LYS A 380 -10.18 3.07 -29.97
CA LYS A 380 -10.10 2.76 -28.55
C LYS A 380 -8.87 1.88 -28.31
N VAL A 381 -8.50 1.71 -27.05
CA VAL A 381 -7.41 0.82 -26.66
C VAL A 381 -7.97 -0.22 -25.70
N SER A 382 -7.86 -1.49 -26.06
CA SER A 382 -8.17 -2.59 -25.18
C SER A 382 -7.03 -2.91 -24.21
N VAL A 383 -7.36 -3.65 -23.13
CA VAL A 383 -6.38 -4.15 -22.16
C VAL A 383 -5.30 -5.01 -22.85
N GLU A 384 -5.71 -5.82 -23.82
CA GLU A 384 -4.89 -6.73 -24.60
C GLU A 384 -3.96 -5.96 -25.57
N GLU A 385 -4.49 -4.94 -26.26
CA GLU A 385 -3.71 -4.05 -27.12
C GLU A 385 -2.60 -3.36 -26.34
N ALA A 386 -2.95 -2.79 -25.17
CA ALA A 386 -2.00 -2.18 -24.26
C ALA A 386 -0.92 -3.16 -23.78
N PHE A 387 -1.29 -4.41 -23.49
CA PHE A 387 -0.32 -5.47 -23.14
C PHE A 387 0.65 -5.75 -24.29
N TYR A 388 0.15 -5.91 -25.52
CA TYR A 388 1.00 -6.14 -26.68
C TYR A 388 1.86 -4.91 -27.00
N PHE A 389 1.33 -3.70 -26.87
CA PHE A 389 2.10 -2.48 -26.99
C PHE A 389 3.29 -2.46 -26.00
N ALA A 390 3.05 -2.72 -24.72
CA ALA A 390 4.11 -2.79 -23.72
C ALA A 390 5.17 -3.84 -24.06
N ARG A 391 4.76 -5.04 -24.50
CA ARG A 391 5.70 -6.09 -24.95
C ARG A 391 6.49 -5.69 -26.19
N TYR A 392 5.91 -4.94 -27.11
CA TYR A 392 6.63 -4.39 -28.25
C TYR A 392 7.67 -3.35 -27.80
N MET A 393 7.28 -2.44 -26.90
CA MET A 393 8.18 -1.40 -26.39
C MET A 393 9.44 -1.98 -25.75
N LEU A 394 9.31 -3.07 -24.98
CA LEU A 394 10.45 -3.81 -24.40
C LEU A 394 11.41 -4.45 -25.43
N THR A 395 11.06 -4.45 -26.72
CA THR A 395 11.94 -4.92 -27.80
C THR A 395 12.62 -3.79 -28.57
N THR A 396 12.24 -2.54 -28.32
CA THR A 396 12.85 -1.38 -28.98
C THR A 396 14.26 -1.12 -28.44
N LYS A 397 15.04 -0.31 -29.16
CA LYS A 397 16.41 0.03 -28.74
C LYS A 397 16.47 0.72 -27.37
N GLU A 398 15.43 1.47 -27.03
CA GLU A 398 15.31 2.23 -25.79
C GLU A 398 15.18 1.33 -24.56
N PHE A 399 14.39 0.26 -24.67
CA PHE A 399 14.08 -0.64 -23.54
C PHE A 399 14.72 -2.03 -23.66
N LYS A 400 15.66 -2.22 -24.59
CA LYS A 400 16.27 -3.53 -24.89
C LYS A 400 16.90 -4.21 -23.68
N ASP A 401 17.36 -3.44 -22.69
CA ASP A 401 18.02 -3.95 -21.49
C ASP A 401 17.02 -4.59 -20.51
N TYR A 402 15.73 -4.28 -20.66
CA TYR A 402 14.63 -4.79 -19.83
C TYR A 402 13.85 -5.93 -20.51
N ARG A 403 14.26 -6.37 -21.71
CA ARG A 403 13.59 -7.44 -22.48
C ARG A 403 13.46 -8.77 -21.73
N SER A 404 14.29 -8.98 -20.70
CA SER A 404 14.29 -10.16 -19.85
C SER A 404 13.05 -10.27 -18.97
N MET A 405 12.31 -9.17 -18.73
CA MET A 405 11.09 -9.18 -17.92
C MET A 405 10.10 -10.25 -18.37
N GLN A 406 9.89 -10.38 -19.68
CA GLN A 406 8.88 -11.27 -20.28
C GLN A 406 7.50 -11.18 -19.58
N PRO A 407 6.80 -10.03 -19.68
CA PRO A 407 5.44 -9.91 -19.15
C PRO A 407 4.51 -11.01 -19.70
N GLN A 408 3.59 -11.51 -18.87
CA GLN A 408 2.66 -12.58 -19.22
C GLN A 408 1.21 -12.10 -19.13
N MET A 409 0.34 -12.76 -19.89
CA MET A 409 -1.11 -12.51 -19.84
C MET A 409 -1.86 -13.82 -19.96
N ASN A 410 -2.86 -13.99 -19.11
CA ASN A 410 -3.88 -15.01 -19.21
C ASN A 410 -5.23 -14.34 -19.42
N ASP A 411 -5.73 -14.51 -20.64
CA ASP A 411 -6.96 -13.88 -21.09
C ASP A 411 -8.05 -14.96 -21.17
N ARG A 412 -9.08 -14.76 -20.35
CA ARG A 412 -10.30 -15.56 -20.27
C ARG A 412 -11.55 -14.69 -20.48
N TYR A 413 -11.38 -13.52 -21.10
CA TYR A 413 -12.46 -12.59 -21.40
C TYR A 413 -12.98 -12.77 -22.85
N PRO A 414 -14.29 -12.60 -23.10
CA PRO A 414 -15.40 -12.67 -22.14
C PRO A 414 -15.66 -14.12 -21.69
N GLY A 415 -14.91 -15.10 -22.22
CA GLY A 415 -14.97 -16.50 -21.80
C GLY A 415 -13.81 -17.34 -22.31
N ASN A 416 -13.92 -18.67 -22.14
CA ASN A 416 -12.84 -19.60 -22.45
C ASN A 416 -12.69 -19.82 -23.98
N PRO A 417 -11.52 -19.54 -24.59
CA PRO A 417 -11.23 -20.01 -25.95
C PRO A 417 -11.29 -21.55 -26.00
N PRO A 418 -11.76 -22.20 -27.10
CA PRO A 418 -11.95 -21.63 -28.44
C PRO A 418 -13.41 -21.37 -28.83
N VAL A 419 -14.37 -21.43 -27.89
CA VAL A 419 -15.81 -21.27 -28.20
C VAL A 419 -16.37 -20.07 -27.44
N GLY A 420 -16.46 -18.93 -28.12
CA GLY A 420 -16.93 -17.68 -27.55
C GLY A 420 -16.21 -16.50 -28.18
N ASN A 421 -16.91 -15.38 -28.34
CA ASN A 421 -16.47 -14.16 -29.01
C ASN A 421 -15.02 -13.77 -28.62
N ARG A 422 -14.16 -13.42 -29.59
CA ARG A 422 -12.85 -12.78 -29.35
C ARG A 422 -13.07 -11.33 -28.92
N GLY A 423 -13.82 -11.13 -27.85
CA GLY A 423 -14.10 -9.81 -27.32
C GLY A 423 -12.83 -9.23 -26.73
N GLU A 424 -12.60 -7.95 -26.98
CA GLU A 424 -11.55 -7.18 -26.34
C GLU A 424 -12.11 -6.54 -25.07
N MET A 425 -11.30 -6.51 -24.01
CA MET A 425 -11.70 -5.83 -22.79
C MET A 425 -11.38 -4.35 -22.90
N PHE A 426 -12.43 -3.53 -22.87
CA PHE A 426 -12.30 -2.09 -22.68
C PHE A 426 -12.64 -1.76 -21.22
N LEU A 427 -11.88 -0.83 -20.65
CA LEU A 427 -12.17 -0.26 -19.33
C LEU A 427 -13.17 0.90 -19.49
N GLY A 428 -14.07 1.05 -18.53
CA GLY A 428 -15.11 2.08 -18.52
C GLY A 428 -16.28 1.80 -19.47
N THR A 429 -16.59 0.53 -19.73
CA THR A 429 -17.64 0.13 -20.70
C THR A 429 -18.68 -0.79 -20.11
#